data_AF-A0A359EAS1-F1
#
_entry.id   AF-A0A359EAS1-F1
#
_cell.length_a   1.000
_cell.length_b   1.000
_cell.length_c   1.000
_cell.angle_alpha   90.00
_cell.angle_beta   90.00
_cell.angle_gamma   90.00
#
_symmetry.space_group_name_H-M   'P 1'
#
loop_
_entity.id
_entity.type
_entity.pdbx_description
1 polymer ?
#
loop_
_entity_poly.entity_id
_entity_poly.type
_entity_poly.pdbx_seq_one_letter_code
_entity_poly.pdbx_strand_id
1 'polypeptide(L)'
;MSWLGRESEADQAAVQRALQQTQLEDFAQRSIAQLSGGEHQRVLLARALAQSTPVLLLDEPTNHLDMQHQTSLLMLVRQLTAEKQLAVMMAMHDLNLVSFFADKVALLVAGRLVAVGTPEEVIRKDLIQQAYQTPVDVIPHPLTGAPLIFPGDALNQR
;
A
#
# COMPACT_ATOMS: atom_id res chain seq x y z
N MET A 1 38.89 -1.44 -10.87
CA MET A 1 37.61 -2.02 -10.38
C MET A 1 36.74 -0.90 -9.82
N SER A 2 35.82 -0.35 -10.60
CA SER A 2 34.64 0.35 -10.05
C SER A 2 33.49 0.06 -11.02
N TRP A 3 33.00 -1.18 -10.93
CA TRP A 3 31.90 -1.69 -11.74
C TRP A 3 30.53 -1.15 -11.28
N LEU A 4 30.49 -0.49 -10.11
CA LEU A 4 29.28 0.07 -9.49
C LEU A 4 29.00 1.53 -9.86
N GLY A 5 29.81 2.13 -10.74
CA GLY A 5 29.73 3.57 -11.02
C GLY A 5 30.18 4.43 -9.82
N ARG A 6 30.26 5.75 -10.03
CA ARG A 6 30.39 6.74 -8.95
C ARG A 6 29.05 7.45 -8.84
N GLU A 7 28.61 7.67 -7.61
CA GLU A 7 27.45 8.51 -7.31
C GLU A 7 27.61 9.86 -8.01
N SER A 8 26.60 10.23 -8.80
CA SER A 8 26.51 11.52 -9.48
C SER A 8 25.72 12.53 -8.64
N GLU A 9 25.84 13.82 -8.97
CA GLU A 9 24.98 14.86 -8.37
C GLU A 9 23.49 14.59 -8.61
N ALA A 10 23.14 13.94 -9.73
CA ALA A 10 21.77 13.54 -10.02
C ALA A 10 21.26 12.46 -9.06
N ASP A 11 22.13 11.51 -8.68
CA ASP A 11 21.79 10.46 -7.70
C ASP A 11 21.55 11.07 -6.32
N GLN A 12 22.42 11.97 -5.88
CA GLN A 12 22.25 12.69 -4.61
C GLN A 12 20.96 13.50 -4.57
N ALA A 13 20.66 14.22 -5.65
CA ALA A 13 19.42 14.99 -5.77
C ALA A 13 18.18 14.09 -5.76
N ALA A 14 18.25 12.90 -6.37
CA ALA A 14 17.16 11.93 -6.36
C ALA A 14 16.93 11.34 -4.96
N VAL A 15 18.01 10.99 -4.24
CA VAL A 15 17.93 10.52 -2.85
C VAL A 15 17.36 11.59 -1.94
N GLN A 16 17.83 12.84 -2.04
CA GLN A 16 17.33 13.94 -1.21
C GLN A 16 15.84 14.18 -1.44
N ARG A 17 15.39 14.16 -2.71
CA ARG A 17 13.97 14.30 -3.05
C ARG A 17 13.16 13.14 -2.49
N ALA A 18 13.66 11.91 -2.58
CA ALA A 18 12.97 10.74 -2.03
C ALA A 18 12.84 10.81 -0.51
N LEU A 19 13.91 11.21 0.20
CA LEU A 19 13.86 11.42 1.65
C LEU A 19 12.79 12.46 2.02
N GLN A 20 12.74 13.59 1.32
CA GLN A 20 11.71 14.62 1.51
C GLN A 20 10.30 14.10 1.30
N GLN A 21 10.08 13.38 0.21
CA GLN A 21 8.78 12.78 -0.09
C GLN A 21 8.32 11.82 1.00
N THR A 22 9.26 11.10 1.63
CA THR A 22 8.95 10.12 2.67
C THR A 22 9.00 10.67 4.09
N GLN A 23 9.30 11.96 4.27
CA GLN A 23 9.47 12.63 5.57
C GLN A 23 10.61 12.02 6.41
N LEU A 24 11.74 11.75 5.76
CA LEU A 24 12.91 11.08 6.35
C LEU A 24 14.19 11.96 6.35
N GLU A 25 14.07 13.26 6.12
CA GLU A 25 15.23 14.17 6.04
C GLU A 25 16.07 14.12 7.32
N ASP A 26 15.44 14.13 8.49
CA ASP A 26 16.09 14.10 9.80
C ASP A 26 16.74 12.73 10.13
N PHE A 27 16.48 11.72 9.30
CA PHE A 27 16.96 10.35 9.45
C PHE A 27 18.08 10.02 8.44
N ALA A 28 18.44 10.95 7.55
CA ALA A 28 19.36 10.70 6.44
C ALA A 28 20.72 10.12 6.86
N GLN A 29 21.21 10.47 8.06
CA GLN A 29 22.49 10.02 8.61
C GLN A 29 22.36 8.97 9.72
N ARG A 30 21.13 8.50 10.01
CA ARG A 30 20.90 7.48 11.05
C ARG A 30 21.14 6.09 10.49
N SER A 31 21.59 5.19 11.38
CA SER A 31 21.71 3.78 11.03
C SER A 31 20.34 3.14 10.85
N ILE A 32 20.16 2.31 9.82
CA ILE A 32 18.91 1.57 9.57
C ILE A 32 18.51 0.72 10.79
N ALA A 33 19.47 0.18 11.53
CA ALA A 33 19.22 -0.63 12.73
C ALA A 33 18.62 0.15 13.91
N GLN A 34 18.61 1.49 13.84
CA GLN A 34 18.05 2.36 14.88
C GLN A 34 16.65 2.87 14.52
N LEU A 35 16.12 2.49 13.35
CA LEU A 35 14.82 2.94 12.89
C LEU A 35 13.70 2.06 13.46
N SER A 36 12.55 2.66 13.71
CA SER A 36 11.32 1.92 13.97
C SER A 36 10.86 1.13 12.73
N GLY A 37 9.94 0.18 12.89
CA GLY A 37 9.40 -0.58 11.75
C GLY A 37 8.75 0.30 10.69
N GLY A 38 8.03 1.34 11.10
CA GLY A 38 7.42 2.31 10.17
C GLY A 38 8.43 3.18 9.44
N GLU A 39 9.48 3.62 10.12
CA GLU A 39 10.59 4.36 9.51
C GLU A 39 11.35 3.47 8.51
N HIS A 40 11.59 2.20 8.86
CA HIS A 40 12.21 1.24 7.95
C HIS A 40 11.39 1.08 6.66
N GLN A 41 10.06 0.98 6.77
CA GLN A 41 9.19 0.87 5.60
C GLN A 41 9.23 2.12 4.71
N ARG A 42 9.28 3.31 5.32
CA ARG A 42 9.47 4.58 4.59
C ARG A 42 10.82 4.64 3.88
N VAL A 43 11.88 4.10 4.49
CA VAL A 43 13.20 4.02 3.84
C VAL A 43 13.13 3.12 2.60
N LEU A 44 12.43 1.98 2.67
CA LEU A 44 12.23 1.10 1.52
C LEU A 44 11.46 1.81 0.39
N LEU A 45 10.43 2.59 0.74
CA LEU A 45 9.69 3.42 -0.21
C LEU A 45 10.59 4.51 -0.81
N ALA A 46 11.36 5.22 0.00
CA ALA A 46 12.30 6.26 -0.44
C ALA A 46 13.31 5.70 -1.43
N ARG A 47 13.87 4.51 -1.12
CA ARG A 47 14.80 3.81 -2.01
C ARG A 47 14.17 3.52 -3.38
N ALA A 48 12.91 3.11 -3.42
CA ALA A 48 12.21 2.86 -4.68
C ALA A 48 11.92 4.17 -5.44
N LEU A 49 11.55 5.23 -4.75
CA LEU A 49 11.30 6.56 -5.33
C LEU A 49 12.56 7.22 -5.89
N ALA A 50 13.72 7.01 -5.24
CA ALA A 50 15.00 7.55 -5.70
C ALA A 50 15.38 7.04 -7.11
N GLN A 51 14.84 5.89 -7.55
CA GLN A 51 15.02 5.39 -8.91
C GLN A 51 14.28 6.20 -9.98
N SER A 52 13.47 7.20 -9.59
CA SER A 52 12.67 8.03 -10.50
C SER A 52 11.79 7.20 -11.44
N THR A 53 11.21 6.11 -10.92
CA THR A 53 10.36 5.20 -11.70
C THR A 53 8.95 5.76 -11.90
N PRO A 54 8.32 5.56 -13.08
CA PRO A 54 6.91 5.90 -13.29
C PRO A 54 5.94 4.89 -12.66
N VAL A 55 6.42 3.70 -12.28
CA VAL A 55 5.60 2.63 -11.70
C VAL A 55 6.27 2.06 -10.46
N LEU A 56 5.50 1.90 -9.39
CA LEU A 56 5.92 1.29 -8.13
C LEU A 56 5.10 0.04 -7.86
N LEU A 57 5.78 -1.07 -7.61
CA LEU A 57 5.18 -2.33 -7.20
C LEU A 57 5.50 -2.56 -5.73
N LEU A 58 4.47 -2.72 -4.90
CA LEU A 58 4.60 -2.94 -3.47
C LEU A 58 4.01 -4.30 -3.10
N ASP A 59 4.83 -5.15 -2.51
CA ASP A 59 4.40 -6.47 -2.02
C ASP A 59 4.12 -6.37 -0.52
N GLU A 60 2.85 -6.45 -0.14
CA GLU A 60 2.35 -6.32 1.23
C GLU A 60 3.03 -5.21 2.07
N PRO A 61 2.96 -3.94 1.61
CA PRO A 61 3.71 -2.86 2.23
C PRO A 61 3.26 -2.52 3.66
N THR A 62 2.12 -3.04 4.11
CA THR A 62 1.56 -2.83 5.45
C THR A 62 1.90 -3.93 6.45
N ASN A 63 2.59 -4.99 6.02
CA ASN A 63 2.90 -6.11 6.89
C ASN A 63 3.87 -5.68 8.02
N HIS A 64 3.71 -6.26 9.21
CA HIS A 64 4.45 -5.93 10.45
C HIS A 64 4.30 -4.48 10.95
N LEU A 65 3.38 -3.69 10.39
CA LEU A 65 3.08 -2.34 10.86
C LEU A 65 1.81 -2.32 11.73
N ASP A 66 1.79 -1.46 12.73
CA ASP A 66 0.55 -1.14 13.45
C ASP A 66 -0.38 -0.25 12.60
N MET A 67 -1.63 -0.08 13.06
CA MET A 67 -2.65 0.69 12.32
C MET A 67 -2.23 2.13 12.00
N GLN A 68 -1.49 2.80 12.90
CA GLN A 68 -1.05 4.17 12.68
C GLN A 68 -0.05 4.21 11.53
N HIS A 69 0.95 3.34 11.55
CA HIS A 69 1.99 3.27 10.52
C HIS A 69 1.45 2.78 9.18
N GLN A 70 0.53 1.81 9.16
CA GLN A 70 -0.16 1.35 7.95
C GLN A 70 -0.91 2.50 7.27
N THR A 71 -1.75 3.20 8.03
CA THR A 71 -2.54 4.34 7.53
C THR A 71 -1.62 5.43 7.00
N SER A 72 -0.56 5.75 7.74
CA SER A 72 0.38 6.80 7.36
C SER A 72 1.14 6.48 6.08
N LEU A 73 1.52 5.21 5.88
CA LEU A 73 2.16 4.75 4.64
C LEU A 73 1.19 4.80 3.45
N LEU A 74 -0.03 4.29 3.59
CA LEU A 74 -1.00 4.28 2.50
C LEU A 74 -1.45 5.70 2.11
N MET A 75 -1.58 6.61 3.10
CA MET A 75 -1.82 8.03 2.85
C MET A 75 -0.68 8.68 2.07
N LEU A 76 0.57 8.38 2.43
CA LEU A 76 1.74 8.85 1.69
C LEU A 76 1.73 8.32 0.24
N VAL A 77 1.48 7.03 0.05
CA VAL A 77 1.38 6.43 -1.30
C VAL A 77 0.29 7.13 -2.13
N ARG A 78 -0.89 7.37 -1.55
CA ARG A 78 -1.99 8.09 -2.20
C ARG A 78 -1.64 9.53 -2.56
N GLN A 79 -0.88 10.23 -1.71
CA GLN A 79 -0.41 11.57 -2.02
C GLN A 79 0.57 11.54 -3.21
N LEU A 80 1.49 10.56 -3.22
CA LEU A 80 2.48 10.41 -4.28
C LEU A 80 1.85 10.10 -5.64
N THR A 81 0.82 9.25 -5.70
CA THR A 81 0.10 8.95 -6.94
C THR A 81 -0.62 10.19 -7.49
N ALA A 82 -1.23 10.99 -6.61
CA ALA A 82 -1.95 12.21 -6.99
C ALA A 82 -1.02 13.32 -7.52
N GLU A 83 0.16 13.48 -6.92
CA GLU A 83 1.06 14.61 -7.23
C GLU A 83 2.05 14.32 -8.37
N LYS A 84 2.46 13.05 -8.58
CA LYS A 84 3.68 12.75 -9.36
C LYS A 84 3.52 11.89 -10.60
N GLN A 85 2.30 11.71 -11.11
CA GLN A 85 2.03 10.76 -12.22
C GLN A 85 2.62 9.37 -11.94
N LEU A 86 2.67 8.96 -10.68
CA LEU A 86 3.20 7.67 -10.25
C LEU A 86 2.07 6.65 -10.26
N ALA A 87 2.22 5.57 -11.01
CA ALA A 87 1.31 4.43 -10.90
C ALA A 87 1.80 3.50 -9.79
N VAL A 88 0.91 3.09 -8.89
CA VAL A 88 1.24 2.16 -7.81
C VAL A 88 0.34 0.93 -7.91
N MET A 89 0.97 -0.25 -7.87
CA MET A 89 0.27 -1.53 -7.71
C MET A 89 0.72 -2.15 -6.39
N MET A 90 -0.24 -2.50 -5.55
CA MET A 90 0.02 -3.06 -4.23
C MET A 90 -0.66 -4.43 -4.09
N ALA A 91 0.07 -5.43 -3.60
CA ALA A 91 -0.53 -6.66 -3.08
C ALA A 91 -0.91 -6.42 -1.63
N MET A 92 -2.18 -6.65 -1.28
CA MET A 92 -2.74 -6.36 0.04
C MET A 92 -3.63 -7.53 0.49
N HIS A 93 -3.50 -7.94 1.75
CA HIS A 93 -4.36 -8.98 2.34
C HIS A 93 -5.59 -8.40 3.06
N ASP A 94 -5.52 -7.14 3.52
CA ASP A 94 -6.62 -6.47 4.20
C ASP A 94 -7.54 -5.75 3.21
N LEU A 95 -8.72 -6.33 3.00
CA LEU A 95 -9.73 -5.80 2.08
C LEU A 95 -10.33 -4.47 2.54
N ASN A 96 -10.38 -4.19 3.85
CA ASN A 96 -10.87 -2.91 4.36
C ASN A 96 -9.87 -1.80 4.03
N LEU A 97 -8.56 -2.04 4.16
CA LEU A 97 -7.57 -1.08 3.69
C LEU A 97 -7.64 -0.88 2.17
N VAL A 98 -7.78 -1.96 1.39
CA VAL A 98 -7.97 -1.86 -0.07
C VAL A 98 -9.17 -0.97 -0.40
N SER A 99 -10.28 -1.16 0.31
CA SER A 99 -11.51 -0.39 0.12
C SER A 99 -11.33 1.12 0.27
N PHE A 100 -10.49 1.57 1.20
CA PHE A 100 -10.29 3.00 1.46
C PHE A 100 -9.20 3.66 0.61
N PHE A 101 -8.22 2.90 0.15
CA PHE A 101 -6.99 3.45 -0.43
C PHE A 101 -6.77 3.11 -1.90
N ALA A 102 -7.44 2.09 -2.45
CA ALA A 102 -7.27 1.69 -3.83
C ALA A 102 -8.26 2.40 -4.76
N ASP A 103 -7.76 2.96 -5.87
CA ASP A 103 -8.62 3.47 -6.95
C ASP A 103 -9.26 2.33 -7.76
N LYS A 104 -8.52 1.20 -7.88
CA LYS A 104 -8.95 -0.02 -8.56
C LYS A 104 -8.48 -1.25 -7.80
N VAL A 105 -9.29 -2.30 -7.83
CA VAL A 105 -9.04 -3.59 -7.21
C VAL A 105 -9.01 -4.66 -8.29
N ALA A 106 -8.03 -5.56 -8.22
CA ALA A 106 -7.94 -6.75 -9.03
C ALA A 106 -7.98 -7.98 -8.11
N LEU A 107 -9.07 -8.74 -8.14
CA LEU A 107 -9.27 -9.92 -7.31
C LEU A 107 -8.69 -11.15 -8.00
N LEU A 108 -7.60 -11.68 -7.45
CA LEU A 108 -6.92 -12.87 -7.96
C LEU A 108 -7.29 -14.11 -7.13
N VAL A 109 -7.84 -15.14 -7.75
CA VAL A 109 -8.20 -16.41 -7.11
C VAL A 109 -7.64 -17.57 -7.92
N ALA A 110 -6.86 -18.44 -7.28
CA ALA A 110 -6.25 -19.61 -7.91
C ALA A 110 -5.53 -19.28 -9.25
N GLY A 111 -4.76 -18.19 -9.26
CA GLY A 111 -4.00 -17.74 -10.44
C GLY A 111 -4.84 -17.08 -11.55
N ARG A 112 -6.12 -16.79 -11.31
CA ARG A 112 -7.00 -16.14 -12.29
C ARG A 112 -7.59 -14.84 -11.73
N LEU A 113 -7.62 -13.80 -12.56
CA LEU A 113 -8.34 -12.57 -12.24
C LEU A 113 -9.84 -12.83 -12.36
N VAL A 114 -10.53 -12.84 -11.22
CA VAL A 114 -11.97 -13.09 -11.13
C VAL A 114 -12.76 -11.81 -11.33
N ALA A 115 -12.22 -10.67 -10.87
CA ALA A 115 -12.84 -9.36 -11.03
C ALA A 115 -11.77 -8.25 -11.07
N VAL A 116 -12.04 -7.19 -11.83
CA VAL A 116 -11.24 -5.96 -11.87
C VAL A 116 -12.19 -4.78 -11.99
N GLY A 117 -12.07 -3.79 -11.11
CA GLY A 117 -12.99 -2.65 -11.05
C GLY A 117 -12.67 -1.71 -9.90
N THR A 118 -13.60 -0.82 -9.55
CA THR A 118 -13.52 -0.04 -8.30
C THR A 118 -13.68 -0.96 -7.07
N PRO A 119 -13.33 -0.49 -5.86
CA PRO A 119 -13.64 -1.24 -4.65
C PRO A 119 -15.10 -1.68 -4.54
N GLU A 120 -16.06 -0.83 -4.89
CA GLU A 120 -17.50 -1.15 -4.83
C GLU A 120 -17.91 -2.25 -5.83
N GLU A 121 -17.30 -2.25 -7.02
CA GLU A 121 -17.59 -3.25 -8.06
C GLU A 121 -17.03 -4.64 -7.70
N VAL A 122 -15.89 -4.68 -7.00
CA VAL A 122 -15.14 -5.91 -6.72
C VAL A 122 -15.41 -6.47 -5.32
N ILE A 123 -15.49 -5.62 -4.30
CA ILE A 123 -15.70 -6.02 -2.90
C ILE A 123 -17.21 -6.19 -2.67
N ARG A 124 -17.77 -7.23 -3.29
CA ARG A 124 -19.16 -7.63 -3.14
C ARG A 124 -19.25 -8.91 -2.31
N LYS A 125 -20.30 -9.04 -1.51
CA LYS A 125 -20.50 -10.18 -0.59
C LYS A 125 -20.33 -11.54 -1.27
N ASP A 126 -21.00 -11.76 -2.40
CA ASP A 126 -20.89 -13.00 -3.20
C ASP A 126 -19.46 -13.29 -3.66
N LEU A 127 -18.75 -12.29 -4.19
CA LEU A 127 -17.39 -12.45 -4.68
C LEU A 127 -16.39 -12.75 -3.55
N ILE A 128 -16.46 -11.98 -2.46
CA ILE A 128 -15.54 -12.13 -1.33
C ILE A 128 -15.78 -13.46 -0.61
N GLN A 129 -17.05 -13.86 -0.40
CA GLN A 129 -17.37 -15.17 0.17
C GLN A 129 -16.82 -16.31 -0.67
N GLN A 130 -16.94 -16.23 -2.00
CA GLN A 130 -16.42 -17.27 -2.90
C GLN A 130 -14.89 -17.29 -2.91
N ALA A 131 -14.24 -16.12 -2.94
CA ALA A 131 -12.79 -16.00 -3.01
C ALA A 131 -12.09 -16.48 -1.72
N TYR A 132 -12.64 -16.12 -0.56
CA TYR A 132 -12.07 -16.44 0.76
C TYR A 132 -12.67 -17.70 1.40
N GLN A 133 -13.67 -18.33 0.74
CA GLN A 133 -14.34 -19.55 1.22
C GLN A 133 -14.88 -19.43 2.64
N THR A 134 -15.34 -18.23 3.02
CA THR A 134 -15.82 -17.92 4.37
C THR A 134 -17.03 -16.99 4.32
N PRO A 135 -18.03 -17.15 5.20
CA PRO A 135 -19.15 -16.22 5.30
C PRO A 135 -18.70 -14.81 5.71
N VAL A 136 -19.09 -13.82 4.90
CA VAL A 136 -18.82 -12.41 5.17
C VAL A 136 -20.08 -11.58 4.96
N ASP A 137 -20.14 -10.44 5.65
CA ASP A 137 -21.05 -9.36 5.35
C ASP A 137 -20.26 -8.19 4.77
N VAL A 138 -20.88 -7.51 3.80
CA VAL A 138 -20.35 -6.28 3.22
C VAL A 138 -21.39 -5.19 3.38
N ILE A 139 -21.02 -4.11 4.05
CA ILE A 139 -21.87 -2.92 4.23
C ILE A 139 -21.14 -1.67 3.76
N PRO A 140 -21.85 -0.63 3.28
CA PRO A 140 -21.20 0.63 2.97
C PRO A 140 -20.73 1.35 4.24
N HIS A 141 -19.52 1.90 4.23
CA HIS A 141 -19.02 2.74 5.31
C HIS A 141 -19.89 4.00 5.42
N PRO A 142 -20.37 4.37 6.62
CA PRO A 142 -21.41 5.39 6.79
C PRO A 142 -21.00 6.81 6.33
N LEU A 143 -19.70 7.10 6.29
CA LEU A 143 -19.18 8.42 5.90
C LEU A 143 -18.66 8.48 4.47
N THR A 144 -18.17 7.36 3.93
CA THR A 144 -17.42 7.34 2.66
C THR A 144 -18.11 6.51 1.58
N GLY A 145 -19.07 5.66 1.95
CA GLY A 145 -19.67 4.68 1.03
C GLY A 145 -18.79 3.47 0.71
N ALA A 146 -17.49 3.53 1.04
CA ALA A 146 -16.52 2.47 0.77
C ALA A 146 -16.97 1.14 1.41
N PRO A 147 -16.86 -0.01 0.71
CA PRO A 147 -17.32 -1.29 1.24
C PRO A 147 -16.50 -1.74 2.46
N LEU A 148 -17.19 -2.10 3.54
CA LEU A 148 -16.60 -2.68 4.75
C LEU A 148 -16.93 -4.16 4.84
N ILE A 149 -15.93 -4.98 5.12
CA ILE A 149 -16.06 -6.44 5.23
C ILE A 149 -16.02 -6.85 6.70
N PHE A 150 -16.99 -7.67 7.10
CA PHE A 150 -17.09 -8.26 8.44
C PHE A 150 -17.27 -9.78 8.34
N PRO A 151 -16.81 -10.57 9.34
CA PRO A 151 -17.14 -11.99 9.42
C PRO A 151 -18.66 -12.17 9.61
N GLY A 152 -19.33 -12.83 8.66
CA GLY A 152 -20.79 -12.88 8.59
C GLY A 152 -21.46 -13.73 9.68
N ASP A 153 -20.78 -14.78 10.14
CA ASP A 153 -21.31 -15.67 11.18
C ASP A 153 -21.04 -15.19 12.60
N ALA A 154 -20.20 -14.15 12.77
CA ALA A 154 -19.81 -13.68 14.10
C ALA A 154 -20.94 -12.95 14.84
N LEU A 155 -21.91 -12.38 14.11
CA LEU A 155 -23.00 -11.59 14.69
C LEU A 155 -24.27 -12.42 14.98
N ASN A 156 -24.43 -13.58 14.33
CA ASN A 156 -25.59 -14.47 14.49
C ASN A 156 -25.44 -15.51 15.62
N GLN A 157 -24.33 -15.48 16.37
CA GLN A 157 -24.08 -16.38 17.50
C GLN A 157 -24.41 -15.75 18.87
N ARG A 158 -25.27 -14.73 18.91
CA ARG A 158 -25.78 -14.12 20.16
C ARG A 158 -27.20 -14.57 20.46
#